data_AF-A0A139CGQ6-F1
#
_entry.id   AF-A0A139CGQ6-F1
#
_cell.length_a   1.000
_cell.length_b   1.000
_cell.length_c   1.000
_cell.angle_alpha   90.00
_cell.angle_beta   90.00
_cell.angle_gamma   90.00
#
_symmetry.space_group_name_H-M   'P 1'
#
loop_
_entity.id
_entity.type
_entity.pdbx_description
1 polymer ?
#
loop_
_entity_poly.entity_id
_entity_poly.type
_entity_poly.pdbx_seq_one_letter_code
_entity_poly.pdbx_strand_id
1 'polypeptide(L)'
;MTFNQEGVIIKMVYGIGVDIIEVERIREGIQKHGERFQQRIFTLDEIDYCLERNRPEINFAARFAAKEAVVKALGTGLREMRL
;
A
#
# COMPACT_ATOMS: atom_id res chain seq x y z
N MET A 1 -25.05 -0.75 11.24
CA MET A 1 -24.90 -0.54 12.69
C MET A 1 -25.20 -1.87 13.35
N THR A 2 -24.24 -2.45 14.06
CA THR A 2 -24.42 -3.71 14.79
C THR A 2 -24.56 -3.34 16.27
N PHE A 3 -25.70 -3.70 16.87
CA PHE A 3 -25.98 -3.44 18.28
C PHE A 3 -25.77 -4.74 19.06
N ASN A 4 -25.13 -4.67 20.23
CA ASN A 4 -25.12 -5.79 21.16
C ASN A 4 -26.44 -5.83 21.97
N GLN A 5 -26.59 -6.85 22.81
CA GLN A 5 -27.77 -7.04 23.66
C GLN A 5 -27.97 -5.89 24.69
N GLU A 6 -26.98 -5.01 24.85
CA GLU A 6 -26.99 -3.86 25.77
C GLU A 6 -27.19 -2.51 25.05
N GLY A 7 -27.46 -2.51 23.74
CA GLY A 7 -27.66 -1.28 22.96
C GLY A 7 -26.39 -0.51 22.60
N VAL A 8 -25.21 -1.10 22.85
CA VAL A 8 -23.91 -0.52 22.48
C VAL A 8 -23.65 -0.74 20.99
N ILE A 9 -23.22 0.32 20.30
CA ILE A 9 -22.75 0.20 18.92
C ILE A 9 -21.39 -0.51 18.93
N ILE A 10 -21.37 -1.76 18.48
CA ILE A 10 -20.12 -2.45 18.22
C ILE A 10 -19.75 -2.21 16.75
N LYS A 11 -18.71 -1.41 16.52
CA LYS A 11 -18.07 -1.33 15.20
C LYS A 11 -17.12 -2.53 15.09
N MET A 12 -17.50 -3.53 14.31
CA MET A 12 -16.58 -4.61 13.93
C MET A 12 -15.56 -4.08 12.94
N VAL A 13 -14.28 -4.38 13.19
CA VAL A 13 -13.20 -4.19 12.22
C VAL A 13 -13.47 -5.13 11.04
N TYR A 14 -13.52 -4.59 9.83
CA TYR A 14 -13.82 -5.38 8.62
C TYR A 14 -12.75 -6.44 8.36
N GLY A 15 -11.48 -6.06 8.47
CA GLY A 15 -10.33 -6.94 8.33
C GLY A 15 -9.05 -6.23 8.73
N ILE A 16 -7.98 -7.00 8.93
CA ILE A 16 -6.64 -6.49 9.25
C ILE A 16 -5.66 -6.94 8.17
N GLY A 17 -4.64 -6.13 7.91
CA GLY A 17 -3.60 -6.47 6.96
C GLY A 17 -2.27 -5.89 7.38
N VAL A 18 -1.22 -6.68 7.19
CA VAL A 18 0.15 -6.33 7.51
C VAL A 18 1.04 -6.78 6.36
N ASP A 19 2.03 -5.95 6.05
CA ASP A 19 3.03 -6.25 5.04
C ASP A 19 4.38 -5.67 5.41
N ILE A 20 5.44 -6.34 4.97
CA ILE A 20 6.82 -5.91 5.16
C ILE A 20 7.53 -5.95 3.80
N ILE A 21 8.18 -4.84 3.46
CA ILE A 21 8.87 -4.66 2.19
C ILE A 21 10.31 -4.28 2.44
N GLU A 22 11.20 -4.99 1.76
CA GLU A 22 12.61 -4.64 1.70
C GLU A 22 12.80 -3.43 0.77
N VAL A 23 13.42 -2.37 1.31
CA VAL A 23 13.67 -1.13 0.56
C VAL A 23 14.56 -1.39 -0.66
N GLU A 24 15.56 -2.27 -0.52
CA GLU A 24 16.49 -2.57 -1.61
C GLU A 24 15.77 -3.22 -2.80
N ARG A 25 14.84 -4.13 -2.55
CA ARG A 25 14.02 -4.75 -3.61
C ARG A 25 13.23 -3.71 -4.42
N ILE A 26 12.73 -2.66 -3.78
CA ILE A 26 12.02 -1.57 -4.47
C ILE A 26 13.00 -0.70 -5.25
N ARG A 27 14.15 -0.38 -4.66
CA ARG A 27 15.22 0.36 -5.33
C ARG A 27 15.67 -0.38 -6.60
N GLU A 28 16.00 -1.66 -6.51
CA GLU A 28 16.41 -2.49 -7.64
C GLU A 28 15.32 -2.58 -8.70
N GLY A 29 14.05 -2.74 -8.29
CA GLY A 29 12.90 -2.76 -9.20
C GLY A 29 12.78 -1.46 -10.00
N ILE A 30 12.92 -0.31 -9.33
CA ILE A 30 12.91 1.01 -9.97
C ILE A 30 14.13 1.18 -10.89
N GLN A 31 15.33 0.78 -10.46
CA GLN A 31 16.55 0.90 -11.28
C GLN A 31 16.46 0.04 -12.54
N LYS A 32 15.93 -1.19 -12.43
CA LYS A 32 15.84 -2.15 -13.53
C LYS A 32 14.76 -1.81 -14.55
N HIS A 33 13.66 -1.21 -14.12
CA HIS A 33 12.45 -1.04 -14.93
C HIS A 33 12.01 0.42 -15.12
N GLY A 34 12.66 1.36 -14.42
CA GLY A 34 12.43 2.79 -14.52
C GLY A 34 10.98 3.20 -14.25
N GLU A 35 10.51 4.17 -15.02
CA GLU A 35 9.15 4.73 -14.93
C GLU A 35 8.06 3.68 -15.10
N ARG A 36 8.29 2.64 -15.91
CA ARG A 36 7.29 1.59 -16.16
C ARG A 36 6.93 0.84 -14.88
N PHE A 37 7.88 0.65 -13.97
CA PHE A 37 7.59 0.05 -12.66
C PHE A 37 6.80 1.03 -11.80
N GLN A 38 7.22 2.30 -11.77
CA GLN A 38 6.59 3.31 -10.94
C GLN A 38 5.12 3.52 -11.34
N GLN A 39 4.86 3.78 -12.61
CA GLN A 39 3.52 4.06 -13.15
C GLN A 39 2.56 2.87 -13.07
N ARG A 40 3.06 1.64 -12.85
CA ARG A 40 2.22 0.45 -12.68
C ARG A 40 1.65 0.33 -11.26
N ILE A 41 2.31 0.93 -10.27
CA ILE A 41 2.05 0.70 -8.84
C ILE A 41 1.61 1.99 -8.13
N PHE A 42 2.15 3.12 -8.57
CA PHE A 42 1.98 4.42 -7.95
C PHE A 42 1.24 5.35 -8.90
N THR A 43 0.36 6.17 -8.33
CA THR A 43 -0.25 7.29 -9.06
C THR A 43 0.77 8.41 -9.25
N LEU A 44 0.50 9.36 -10.15
CA LEU A 44 1.41 10.48 -10.45
C LEU A 44 1.74 11.29 -9.19
N ASP A 45 0.73 11.66 -8.40
CA ASP A 45 0.93 12.41 -7.15
C ASP A 45 1.84 11.67 -6.14
N GLU A 46 1.77 10.34 -6.13
CA GLU A 46 2.63 9.54 -5.26
C GLU A 46 4.06 9.50 -5.75
N ILE A 47 4.26 9.43 -7.06
CA ILE A 47 5.58 9.47 -7.70
C ILE A 47 6.22 10.81 -7.39
N ASP A 48 5.53 11.91 -7.67
CA ASP A 48 6.02 13.28 -7.42
C ASP A 48 6.40 13.45 -5.96
N TYR A 49 5.49 13.07 -5.05
CA TYR A 49 5.75 13.09 -3.61
C TYR A 49 7.00 12.30 -3.21
N CYS A 50 7.22 11.11 -3.78
CA CYS A 50 8.37 10.28 -3.41
C CYS A 50 9.68 10.86 -3.95
N LEU A 51 9.66 11.39 -5.18
CA LEU A 51 10.83 11.98 -5.84
C LEU A 51 11.30 13.27 -5.16
N GLU A 52 10.40 14.02 -4.53
CA GLU A 52 10.75 15.21 -3.74
C GLU A 52 11.50 14.91 -2.42
N ARG A 53 11.61 13.64 -2.01
CA ARG A 53 12.25 13.28 -0.73
C ARG A 53 13.73 12.96 -0.92
N ASN A 54 14.52 13.23 0.13
CA ASN A 54 15.96 12.91 0.17
C ASN A 54 16.29 11.43 -0.11
N ARG A 55 15.36 10.52 0.23
CA ARG A 55 15.49 9.08 0.01
C ARG A 55 14.20 8.54 -0.63
N PRO A 56 14.02 8.70 -1.95
CA PRO A 56 12.80 8.30 -2.64
C PRO A 56 12.46 6.82 -2.46
N GLU A 57 13.48 5.94 -2.44
CA GLU A 57 13.31 4.49 -2.35
C GLU A 57 12.59 4.03 -1.08
N ILE A 58 12.83 4.72 0.05
CA ILE A 58 12.14 4.41 1.32
C ILE A 58 10.66 4.79 1.21
N ASN A 59 10.36 5.92 0.58
CA ASN A 59 9.00 6.40 0.42
C ASN A 59 8.19 5.52 -0.53
N PHE A 60 8.81 5.09 -1.64
CA PHE A 60 8.22 4.10 -2.53
C PHE A 60 7.96 2.76 -1.81
N ALA A 61 8.93 2.27 -1.03
CA ALA A 61 8.77 1.02 -0.28
C ALA A 61 7.66 1.09 0.78
N ALA A 62 7.59 2.19 1.54
CA ALA A 62 6.54 2.40 2.52
C ALA A 62 5.14 2.41 1.88
N ARG A 63 4.99 3.09 0.73
CA ARG A 63 3.72 3.10 -0.02
C ARG A 63 3.37 1.74 -0.60
N PHE A 64 4.36 0.99 -1.09
CA PHE A 64 4.15 -0.37 -1.57
C PHE A 64 3.61 -1.25 -0.43
N ALA A 65 4.27 -1.25 0.72
CA ALA A 65 3.84 -2.01 1.91
C ALA A 65 2.43 -1.58 2.38
N ALA A 66 2.13 -0.28 2.36
CA ALA A 66 0.81 0.22 2.72
C ALA A 66 -0.29 -0.30 1.78
N LYS A 67 -0.05 -0.28 0.46
CA LYS A 67 -0.99 -0.82 -0.54
C LYS A 67 -1.24 -2.32 -0.32
N GLU A 68 -0.18 -3.10 -0.12
CA GLU A 68 -0.26 -4.53 0.21
C GLU A 68 -1.05 -4.81 1.49
N ALA A 69 -0.77 -4.05 2.56
CA ALA A 69 -1.47 -4.19 3.83
C ALA A 69 -2.98 -3.89 3.68
N VAL A 70 -3.34 -2.86 2.92
CA VAL A 70 -4.76 -2.54 2.64
C VAL A 70 -5.44 -3.66 1.87
N VAL A 71 -4.82 -4.19 0.81
CA VAL A 71 -5.37 -5.30 0.03
C VAL A 71 -5.62 -6.53 0.91
N LYS A 72 -4.68 -6.84 1.81
CA LYS A 72 -4.83 -7.94 2.77
C LYS A 72 -5.98 -7.70 3.74
N ALA A 73 -6.13 -6.48 4.24
CA ALA A 73 -7.26 -6.11 5.10
C ALA A 73 -8.62 -6.21 4.38
N LEU A 74 -8.64 -5.96 3.07
CA LEU A 74 -9.85 -6.06 2.25
C LEU A 74 -10.19 -7.49 1.81
N GLY A 75 -9.21 -8.40 1.80
CA GLY A 75 -9.40 -9.81 1.45
C GLY A 75 -9.51 -10.10 -0.06
N THR A 76 -9.19 -9.14 -0.93
CA THR A 76 -9.35 -9.26 -2.40
C THR A 76 -8.11 -9.80 -3.11
N GLY A 77 -6.93 -9.72 -2.49
CA GLY A 77 -5.66 -10.12 -3.09
C GLY A 77 -5.15 -9.14 -4.17
N LEU A 78 -3.85 -9.19 -4.49
CA LEU A 78 -3.19 -8.18 -5.33
C LEU A 78 -3.63 -8.15 -6.79
N ARG A 79 -4.25 -9.22 -7.30
CA ARG A 79 -4.65 -9.30 -8.71
C ARG A 79 -5.69 -8.27 -9.10
N GLU A 80 -6.49 -7.78 -8.14
CA GLU A 80 -7.55 -6.80 -8.38
C GLU A 80 -7.08 -5.35 -8.18
N MET A 81 -5.85 -5.14 -7.73
CA MET A 81 -5.31 -3.79 -7.54
C MET A 81 -4.90 -3.18 -8.90
N ARG A 82 -5.85 -2.56 -9.57
CA ARG A 82 -5.60 -1.61 -10.65
C ARG A 82 -5.71 -0.21 -10.03
N LEU A 83 -4.56 0.33 -9.60
CA LEU A 83 -4.42 1.72 -9.18
C LEU A 83 -3.95 2.56 -10.35
#